data_AF-A0A6B3E6F7-F1
#
_entry.id   AF-A0A6B3E6F7-F1
#
_cell.length_a   1.000
_cell.length_b   1.000
_cell.length_c   1.000
_cell.angle_alpha   90.00
_cell.angle_beta   90.00
_cell.angle_gamma   90.00
#
_symmetry.space_group_name_H-M   'P 1'
#
loop_
_entity.id
_entity.type
_entity.pdbx_description
1 polymer ?
#
loop_
_entity_poly.entity_id
_entity_poly.type
_entity_poly.pdbx_seq_one_letter_code
_entity_poly.pdbx_strand_id
1 'polypeptide(L)' 'MCPEQQVYLDFRQAEGEQEPVPIGWVRTMEDIYRFEPVPPELTPEEARHVLGAQANSWSEVMDSQDRRDYQTFPRLAA' A
#
# COMPACT_ATOMS: atom_id res chain seq x y z
N MET A 1 8.08 3.26 -8.07
CA MET A 1 7.65 3.90 -6.82
C MET A 1 7.05 2.86 -5.90
N CYS A 2 7.59 2.74 -4.70
CA CYS A 2 7.07 1.86 -3.64
C CYS A 2 7.13 2.56 -2.27
N PRO A 3 6.56 3.77 -2.11
CA PRO A 3 6.63 4.48 -0.84
C PRO A 3 5.82 3.74 0.24
N GLU A 4 6.46 3.53 1.39
CA GLU A 4 5.91 2.87 2.58
C GLU A 4 4.52 3.39 2.97
N GLN A 5 4.37 4.71 3.01
CA GLN A 5 3.14 5.36 3.46
C GLN A 5 1.96 5.23 2.48
N GLN A 6 2.15 4.69 1.28
CA GLN A 6 1.08 4.60 0.28
C GLN A 6 0.76 3.16 -0.10
N VAL A 7 1.79 2.34 -0.38
CA VAL A 7 1.62 1.05 -1.06
C VAL A 7 2.27 -0.13 -0.33
N TYR A 8 2.43 -0.02 0.99
CA TYR A 8 2.74 -1.18 1.83
C TYR A 8 1.43 -1.82 2.27
N LEU A 9 1.17 -3.00 1.72
CA LEU A 9 -0.06 -3.73 1.99
C LEU A 9 -0.04 -4.34 3.38
N ASP A 10 1.10 -4.61 4.00
CA ASP A 10 1.20 -5.08 5.38
C ASP A 10 0.68 -4.08 6.43
N PHE A 11 0.36 -2.83 6.06
CA PHE A 11 -0.21 -1.84 6.98
C PHE A 11 -1.72 -1.94 7.11
N ARG A 12 -2.25 -1.58 8.29
CA ARG A 12 -3.68 -1.65 8.66
C ARG A 12 -4.61 -1.07 7.59
N GLN A 13 -5.77 -1.68 7.38
CA GLN A 13 -6.71 -1.25 6.33
C GLN A 13 -7.82 -0.34 6.85
N ALA A 14 -8.08 -0.38 8.15
CA ALA A 14 -9.08 0.40 8.83
C ALA A 14 -8.58 0.86 10.21
N GLU A 15 -9.32 1.75 10.84
CA GLU A 15 -9.13 2.05 12.26
C GLU A 15 -9.84 0.98 13.12
N GLY A 16 -9.27 0.68 14.29
CA GLY A 16 -9.90 -0.16 15.30
C GLY A 16 -9.06 -1.37 15.74
N GLU A 17 -9.43 -1.91 16.90
CA GLU A 17 -8.74 -3.05 17.53
C GLU A 17 -9.02 -4.39 16.84
N GLN A 18 -10.01 -4.43 15.94
CA GLN A 18 -10.35 -5.63 15.17
C GLN A 18 -9.45 -5.84 13.96
N GLU A 19 -8.68 -4.83 13.56
CA GLU A 19 -7.70 -5.00 12.49
C GLU A 19 -6.64 -6.01 12.93
N PRO A 20 -6.39 -7.05 12.11
CA PRO A 20 -5.54 -8.15 12.51
C PRO A 20 -4.06 -7.80 12.57
N VAL A 21 -3.66 -6.73 11.89
CA VAL A 21 -2.29 -6.24 11.85
C VAL A 21 -2.22 -4.90 12.59
N PRO A 22 -1.44 -4.79 13.68
CA PRO A 22 -1.29 -3.54 14.45
C PRO A 22 -0.07 -2.71 14.02
N ILE A 23 0.34 -2.79 12.75
CA ILE A 23 1.54 -2.12 12.22
C ILE A 23 1.15 -0.98 11.27
N GLY A 24 1.88 0.14 11.38
CA GLY A 24 1.81 1.25 10.43
C GLY A 24 0.57 2.13 10.55
N TRP A 25 0.42 3.03 9.59
CA TRP A 25 -0.76 3.90 9.46
C TRP A 25 -1.91 3.17 8.77
N VAL A 26 -3.13 3.67 8.95
CA VAL A 26 -4.27 3.15 8.18
C VAL A 26 -4.14 3.58 6.72
N ARG A 27 -4.09 2.59 5.82
CA ARG A 27 -4.22 2.77 4.37
C ARG A 27 -5.44 2.00 3.89
N THR A 28 -6.53 2.74 3.68
CA THR A 28 -7.76 2.18 3.13
C THR A 28 -7.61 1.81 1.65
N MET A 29 -8.66 1.24 1.05
CA MET A 29 -8.69 1.00 -0.40
C MET A 29 -8.77 2.29 -1.22
N GLU A 30 -9.57 3.27 -0.79
CA GLU A 30 -9.71 4.58 -1.45
C GLU A 30 -8.38 5.34 -1.48
N ASP A 31 -7.64 5.20 -0.39
CA ASP A 31 -6.30 5.69 -0.16
C ASP A 31 -5.25 5.17 -1.15
N ILE A 32 -5.29 3.87 -1.47
CA ILE A 32 -4.40 3.27 -2.49
C ILE A 32 -4.86 3.67 -3.88
N TYR A 33 -6.17 3.66 -4.14
CA TYR A 33 -6.75 4.05 -5.43
C TYR A 33 -6.36 5.48 -5.85
N ARG A 34 -6.24 6.39 -4.87
CA ARG A 34 -5.90 7.79 -5.09
C ARG A 34 -4.40 8.07 -5.21
N PHE A 35 -3.53 7.07 -4.99
CA PHE A 35 -2.10 7.26 -5.03
C PHE A 35 -1.62 7.58 -6.45
N GLU A 36 -1.02 8.76 -6.62
CA GLU A 36 -0.35 9.15 -7.85
C GLU A 36 1.16 8.86 -7.73
N PRO A 37 1.71 7.91 -8.50
CA PRO A 37 3.12 7.56 -8.43
C PRO A 37 4.06 8.63 -8.99
N VAL A 38 3.58 9.59 -9.79
CA VAL A 38 4.42 10.69 -10.30
C VAL A 38 4.30 11.92 -9.39
N PRO A 39 5.34 12.31 -8.64
CA PRO A 39 5.27 13.50 -7.79
C PRO A 39 4.98 14.77 -8.60
N PRO A 40 4.07 15.64 -8.14
CA PRO A 40 3.66 16.84 -8.89
C PRO A 40 4.77 17.89 -9.03
N GLU A 41 5.84 17.78 -8.24
CA GLU A 41 7.00 18.67 -8.29
C GLU A 41 7.93 18.36 -9.46
N LEU A 42 7.81 17.19 -10.10
CA LEU A 42 8.66 16.80 -11.21
C LEU A 42 8.27 17.52 -12.50
N THR A 43 9.28 17.95 -13.25
CA THR A 43 9.09 18.39 -14.65
C THR A 43 8.68 17.21 -15.55
N PRO A 44 8.12 17.48 -16.74
CA PRO A 44 7.77 16.43 -17.70
C PRO A 44 8.96 15.56 -18.15
N GLU A 45 10.19 16.06 -18.07
CA GLU A 45 11.41 15.30 -18.40
C GLU A 45 11.80 14.39 -17.23
N GLU A 46 11.78 14.90 -16.00
CA GLU A 46 12.09 14.12 -14.80
C GLU A 46 11.08 12.99 -14.56
N ALA A 47 9.78 13.26 -14.79
CA ALA A 47 8.70 12.29 -14.63
C ALA A 47 8.91 11.01 -15.47
N ARG A 48 9.63 11.10 -16.60
CA ARG A 48 9.93 9.94 -17.46
C ARG A 48 10.84 8.90 -16.78
N HIS A 49 11.55 9.28 -15.72
CA HIS A 49 12.37 8.35 -14.95
C HIS A 49 11.56 7.51 -13.96
N VAL A 50 10.27 7.82 -13.74
CA VAL A 50 9.35 6.98 -12.96
C VAL A 50 8.88 5.84 -13.85
N LEU A 51 9.47 4.65 -13.67
CA LEU A 51 9.20 3.48 -14.53
C LEU A 51 7.88 2.74 -14.20
N GLY A 52 7.29 3.03 -13.05
CA GLY A 52 6.07 2.37 -12.59
C GLY A 52 5.93 2.39 -11.08
N ALA A 53 4.88 1.74 -10.57
CA ALA A 53 4.60 1.56 -9.16
C ALA A 53 4.64 0.08 -8.76
N GLN A 54 4.92 -0.19 -7.49
CA GLN A 54 4.88 -1.53 -6.90
C GLN A 54 4.33 -1.43 -5.48
N ALA A 55 3.43 -2.34 -5.14
CA ALA A 55 2.98 -2.53 -3.77
C ALA A 55 3.79 -3.66 -3.11
N ASN A 56 4.19 -3.45 -1.85
CA ASN A 56 4.97 -4.43 -1.09
C ASN A 56 4.06 -5.13 -0.08
N SER A 57 4.36 -6.39 0.23
CA SER A 57 3.64 -7.19 1.23
C SER A 57 4.66 -7.94 2.09
N TRP A 58 4.96 -7.37 3.26
CA TRP A 58 5.94 -7.89 4.22
C TRP A 58 5.28 -8.81 5.25
N SER A 59 5.78 -10.05 5.40
CA SER A 59 5.02 -11.12 6.06
C SER A 59 5.26 -11.30 7.56
N GLU A 60 5.95 -10.37 8.23
CA GLU A 60 6.36 -10.47 9.64
C GLU A 60 5.19 -10.74 10.58
N VAL A 61 4.02 -10.21 10.26
CA VAL A 61 2.78 -10.32 11.05
C VAL A 61 1.63 -11.00 10.28
N MET A 62 1.96 -11.72 9.21
CA MET A 62 1.01 -12.49 8.40
C MET A 62 1.41 -13.97 8.40
N ASP A 63 1.06 -14.64 9.49
CA ASP A 63 1.46 -16.02 9.82
C ASP A 63 0.62 -17.11 9.12
N SER A 64 -0.45 -16.72 8.43
CA SER A 64 -1.30 -17.63 7.66
C SER A 64 -1.62 -17.08 6.26
N GLN A 65 -2.02 -17.98 5.35
CA GLN A 65 -2.46 -17.59 4.01
C GLN A 65 -3.68 -16.66 4.09
N ASP A 66 -4.66 -16.98 4.94
CA ASP A 66 -5.86 -16.15 5.14
C ASP A 66 -5.49 -14.73 5.57
N ARG A 67 -4.45 -14.56 6.40
CA ARG A 67 -3.95 -13.23 6.78
C ARG A 67 -3.30 -12.50 5.61
N ARG A 68 -2.50 -13.20 4.79
CA ARG A 68 -1.88 -12.61 3.60
C ARG A 68 -2.92 -12.17 2.58
N ASP A 69 -3.95 -13.00 2.36
CA ASP A 69 -5.03 -12.71 1.42
C ASP A 69 -5.89 -11.55 1.91
N TYR A 70 -6.28 -11.55 3.19
CA TYR A 70 -6.97 -10.41 3.81
C TYR A 70 -6.18 -9.13 3.62
N GLN A 71 -4.88 -9.16 3.90
CA GLN A 71 -4.04 -7.98 3.91
C GLN A 71 -3.78 -7.42 2.50
N THR A 72 -3.74 -8.30 1.50
CA THR A 72 -3.45 -7.96 0.10
C THR A 72 -4.71 -7.55 -0.68
N PHE A 73 -5.82 -8.26 -0.50
CA PHE A 73 -7.05 -8.07 -1.26
C PHE A 73 -8.17 -7.47 -0.39
N PRO A 74 -9.01 -6.56 -0.92
CA PRO A 74 -9.08 -6.13 -2.33
C PRO A 74 -8.14 -4.98 -2.70
N ARG A 75 -7.34 -4.48 -1.75
CA ARG A 75 -6.49 -3.28 -1.94
C ARG A 75 -5.52 -3.36 -3.12
N LEU A 76 -5.01 -4.54 -3.46
CA LEU A 76 -4.17 -4.73 -4.65
C LEU A 76 -4.90 -4.45 -5.99
N ALA A 77 -6.24 -4.50 -6.00
CA ALA A 77 -7.06 -4.24 -7.20
C ALA A 77 -7.53 -2.78 -7.31
N ALA A 78 -7.22 -1.94 -6.32
CA ALA A 78 -7.42 -0.49 -6.39
C ALA A 78 -6.45 0.11 -7.40
#